data_AF-A0AAD4E3R6-F1
#
_entry.id   AF-A0AAD4E3R6-F1
#
_cell.length_a   1.000
_cell.length_b   1.000
_cell.length_c   1.000
_cell.angle_alpha   90.00
_cell.angle_beta   90.00
_cell.angle_gamma   90.00
#
_symmetry.space_group_name_H-M   'P 1'
#
loop_
_entity.id
_entity.type
_entity.pdbx_description
1 polymer ?
#
loop_
_entity_poly.entity_id
_entity_poly.type
_entity_poly.pdbx_seq_one_letter_code
_entity_poly.pdbx_strand_id
1 'polypeptide(L)'
;MCVRPYLDRAKKGTEMCLLVYTLAKELYPGRFRPTPTHSFITLLHSHSLLHTCFTQNIDTLERRAGVPAHKIIEAHGSFATQQCIDCKTPFDAEKIKKAVCERRRCKGLVKPDIVFFGEGLPDQFHRSIRNLREADLLIVLGTSLTVHPFASLVDLVPNDCPRVLINLDEVGDFNKPDDVLFLGKCDDIVRELCKELEWEEELDAAWEKTKESLEAGEKEPELETEPEESTEDEVEKITKNLEQGLKVSDEKDEKRSSSKSGQASDSVEPDSVEED
;
A
#
# COMPACT_ATOMS: atom_id res chain seq x y z
N MET A 1 8.28 35.99 -18.83
CA MET A 1 9.47 35.20 -18.47
C MET A 1 9.19 34.54 -17.13
N CYS A 2 9.13 33.21 -17.05
CA CYS A 2 8.98 32.51 -15.77
C CYS A 2 9.96 31.35 -15.73
N VAL A 3 10.93 31.42 -14.83
CA VAL A 3 11.98 30.42 -14.65
C VAL A 3 11.70 29.65 -13.36
N ARG A 4 11.25 28.39 -13.52
CA ARG A 4 11.35 27.21 -12.62
C ARG A 4 10.72 27.25 -11.20
N PRO A 5 10.17 26.10 -10.72
CA PRO A 5 11.03 25.04 -10.15
C PRO A 5 10.64 23.63 -10.61
N TYR A 6 11.29 23.13 -11.65
CA TYR A 6 11.28 21.71 -12.03
C TYR A 6 12.10 20.82 -11.05
N LEU A 7 12.95 21.44 -10.22
CA LEU A 7 13.85 20.74 -9.29
C LEU A 7 13.16 20.31 -7.98
N ASP A 8 12.10 21.00 -7.55
CA ASP A 8 11.42 20.71 -6.27
C ASP A 8 10.41 19.55 -6.40
N ARG A 9 9.81 19.41 -7.59
CA ARG A 9 8.89 18.30 -7.91
C ARG A 9 9.62 16.96 -8.06
N ALA A 10 10.87 16.99 -8.54
CA ALA A 10 11.71 15.80 -8.68
C ALA A 10 12.14 15.25 -7.32
N LYS A 11 12.58 16.09 -6.38
CA LYS A 11 12.96 15.66 -5.02
C LYS A 11 11.77 15.06 -4.25
N LYS A 12 10.62 15.73 -4.26
CA LYS A 12 9.38 15.20 -3.66
C LYS A 12 8.91 13.91 -4.31
N GLY A 13 9.04 13.80 -5.63
CA GLY A 13 8.71 12.57 -6.37
C GLY A 13 9.64 11.41 -6.02
N THR A 14 10.94 11.66 -5.88
CA THR A 14 11.92 10.63 -5.48
C THR A 14 11.75 10.22 -4.02
N GLU A 15 11.49 11.16 -3.11
CA GLU A 15 11.20 10.88 -1.68
C GLU A 15 9.90 10.08 -1.51
N MET A 16 8.83 10.44 -2.23
CA MET A 16 7.57 9.68 -2.24
C MET A 16 7.79 8.26 -2.80
N CYS A 17 8.54 8.12 -3.90
CA CYS A 17 8.91 6.81 -4.43
C CYS A 17 9.71 6.00 -3.42
N LEU A 18 10.71 6.59 -2.75
CA LEU A 18 11.49 5.92 -1.71
C LEU A 18 10.63 5.46 -0.54
N LEU A 19 9.68 6.29 -0.08
CA LEU A 19 8.73 5.90 0.97
C LEU A 19 7.84 4.75 0.53
N VAL A 20 7.27 4.83 -0.67
CA VAL A 20 6.44 3.77 -1.27
C VAL A 20 7.24 2.48 -1.40
N TYR A 21 8.49 2.55 -1.86
CA TYR A 21 9.34 1.37 -2.00
C TYR A 21 9.80 0.81 -0.65
N THR A 22 10.02 1.66 0.34
CA THR A 22 10.37 1.21 1.70
C THR A 22 9.18 0.51 2.35
N LEU A 23 7.97 1.07 2.23
CA LEU A 23 6.74 0.43 2.69
C LEU A 23 6.46 -0.85 1.89
N ALA A 24 6.66 -0.83 0.57
CA ALA A 24 6.46 -2.00 -0.29
C ALA A 24 7.38 -3.16 0.10
N LYS A 25 8.62 -2.90 0.55
CA LYS A 25 9.51 -3.95 1.07
C LYS A 25 8.96 -4.62 2.32
N GLU A 26 8.32 -3.87 3.21
CA GLU A 26 7.68 -4.45 4.40
C GLU A 26 6.40 -5.22 4.05
N LEU A 27 5.72 -4.81 2.98
CA LEU A 27 4.48 -5.41 2.47
C LEU A 27 4.70 -6.45 1.36
N TYR A 28 5.94 -6.84 1.08
CA TYR A 28 6.25 -7.73 -0.03
C TYR A 28 5.61 -9.11 0.20
N PRO A 29 5.00 -9.72 -0.85
CA PRO A 29 4.39 -11.05 -0.73
C PRO A 29 5.36 -12.10 -0.21
N GLY A 30 4.92 -12.91 0.76
CA GLY A 30 5.70 -14.04 1.31
C GLY A 30 5.68 -14.14 2.84
N ARG A 31 5.61 -13.00 3.54
CA ARG A 31 5.72 -12.95 5.01
C ARG A 31 4.49 -13.41 5.79
N PHE A 32 3.31 -13.35 5.20
CA PHE A 32 2.04 -13.59 5.90
C PHE A 32 1.38 -14.90 5.46
N ARG A 33 0.82 -15.68 6.39
CA ARG A 33 0.07 -16.89 6.02
C ARG A 33 -1.34 -16.49 5.57
N PRO A 34 -1.90 -17.08 4.50
CA PRO A 34 -3.32 -16.96 4.23
C PRO A 34 -4.16 -17.44 5.43
N THR A 35 -5.31 -16.80 5.65
CA THR A 35 -6.21 -17.15 6.75
C THR A 35 -7.13 -18.33 6.38
N PRO A 36 -7.86 -18.92 7.35
CA PRO A 36 -8.93 -19.87 7.05
C PRO A 36 -9.95 -19.30 6.04
N THR A 37 -10.32 -18.02 6.16
CA THR A 37 -11.20 -17.35 5.17
C THR A 37 -10.65 -17.42 3.74
N HIS A 38 -9.35 -17.24 3.54
CA HIS A 38 -8.75 -17.37 2.21
C HIS A 38 -8.83 -18.81 1.69
N SER A 39 -8.64 -19.79 2.59
CA SER A 39 -8.73 -21.22 2.25
C SER A 39 -10.16 -21.62 1.91
N PHE A 40 -11.16 -21.01 2.55
CA PHE A 40 -12.57 -21.17 2.18
C PHE A 40 -12.87 -20.69 0.76
N ILE A 41 -12.26 -19.58 0.29
CA ILE A 41 -12.40 -19.15 -1.11
C ILE A 41 -11.85 -20.22 -2.07
N THR A 42 -10.73 -20.87 -1.70
CA THR A 42 -10.18 -22.00 -2.46
C THR A 42 -11.12 -23.21 -2.45
N LEU A 43 -11.82 -23.48 -1.34
CA LEU A 43 -12.84 -24.52 -1.28
C LEU A 43 -14.02 -24.21 -2.20
N LEU A 44 -14.54 -22.97 -2.18
CA LEU A 44 -15.59 -22.55 -3.12
C LEU A 44 -15.17 -22.81 -4.57
N HIS A 45 -13.90 -22.59 -4.92
CA HIS A 45 -13.40 -22.95 -6.24
C HIS A 45 -13.37 -24.46 -6.48
N SER A 46 -12.89 -25.24 -5.51
CA SER A 46 -12.77 -26.70 -5.59
C SER A 46 -14.13 -27.38 -5.76
N HIS A 47 -15.16 -26.82 -5.13
CA HIS A 47 -16.57 -27.22 -5.27
C HIS A 47 -17.28 -26.62 -6.49
N SER A 48 -16.54 -25.93 -7.38
CA SER A 48 -17.08 -25.28 -8.59
C SER A 48 -18.13 -24.19 -8.34
N LEU A 49 -18.16 -23.61 -7.14
CA LEU A 49 -19.08 -22.53 -6.74
C LEU A 49 -18.47 -21.13 -6.96
N LEU A 50 -17.13 -21.01 -6.95
CA LEU A 50 -16.49 -19.70 -7.12
C LEU A 50 -16.57 -19.22 -8.57
N HIS A 51 -17.43 -18.24 -8.83
CA HIS A 51 -17.48 -17.56 -10.13
C HIS A 51 -16.31 -16.58 -10.33
N THR A 52 -16.18 -15.59 -9.44
CA THR A 52 -15.15 -14.54 -9.46
C THR A 52 -14.90 -14.05 -8.03
N CYS A 53 -13.63 -13.85 -7.66
CA CYS A 53 -13.20 -13.25 -6.41
C CYS A 53 -12.68 -11.83 -6.67
N PHE A 54 -13.43 -10.82 -6.22
CA PHE A 54 -12.98 -9.42 -6.23
C PHE A 54 -12.29 -9.12 -4.92
N THR A 55 -11.06 -8.60 -4.97
CA THR A 55 -10.30 -8.22 -3.78
C THR A 55 -9.81 -6.78 -3.86
N GLN A 56 -9.87 -6.09 -2.71
CA GLN A 56 -9.25 -4.78 -2.49
C GLN A 56 -7.83 -4.91 -1.92
N ASN A 57 -7.46 -6.12 -1.48
CA ASN A 57 -6.17 -6.39 -0.87
C ASN A 57 -5.08 -6.42 -1.94
N ILE A 58 -3.86 -6.06 -1.51
CA ILE A 58 -2.66 -6.01 -2.36
C ILE A 58 -1.60 -7.04 -1.91
N ASP A 59 -1.89 -7.79 -0.85
CA ASP A 59 -0.99 -8.76 -0.21
C ASP A 59 -0.87 -10.10 -0.98
N THR A 60 -1.75 -10.33 -1.95
CA THR A 60 -1.81 -11.53 -2.82
C THR A 60 -2.09 -12.84 -2.08
N LEU A 61 -2.67 -12.79 -0.88
CA LEU A 61 -2.94 -13.99 -0.07
C LEU A 61 -3.96 -14.93 -0.73
N GLU A 62 -4.86 -14.43 -1.57
CA GLU A 62 -5.81 -15.26 -2.33
C GLU A 62 -5.08 -16.19 -3.31
N ARG A 63 -4.06 -15.67 -4.02
CA ARG A 63 -3.21 -16.48 -4.92
C ARG A 63 -2.47 -17.56 -4.13
N ARG A 64 -1.94 -17.19 -2.97
CA ARG A 64 -1.18 -18.10 -2.10
C ARG A 64 -2.04 -19.16 -1.43
N ALA A 65 -3.31 -18.85 -1.16
CA ALA A 65 -4.29 -19.83 -0.71
C ALA A 65 -4.66 -20.85 -1.80
N GLY A 66 -4.24 -20.63 -3.05
CA GLY A 66 -4.50 -21.53 -4.18
C GLY A 66 -5.68 -21.12 -5.05
N VAL A 67 -6.25 -19.92 -4.88
CA VAL A 67 -7.30 -19.42 -5.77
C VAL A 67 -6.68 -19.18 -7.16
N PRO A 68 -7.27 -19.71 -8.25
CA PRO A 68 -6.70 -19.54 -9.58
C PRO A 68 -6.62 -18.08 -10.00
N ALA A 69 -5.51 -17.68 -10.63
CA ALA A 69 -5.27 -16.31 -11.09
C ALA A 69 -6.40 -15.74 -11.97
N HIS A 70 -7.07 -16.57 -12.78
CA HIS A 70 -8.15 -16.14 -13.66
C HIS A 70 -9.49 -15.90 -12.94
N LYS A 71 -9.60 -16.33 -11.67
CA LYS A 71 -10.76 -16.09 -10.81
C LYS A 71 -10.59 -14.83 -9.95
N ILE A 72 -9.35 -14.35 -9.78
CA ILE A 72 -9.05 -13.21 -8.91
C ILE A 72 -9.02 -11.91 -9.71
N ILE A 73 -9.76 -10.92 -9.24
CA ILE A 73 -9.75 -9.55 -9.74
C ILE A 73 -9.20 -8.65 -8.63
N GLU A 74 -7.92 -8.32 -8.74
CA GLU A 74 -7.19 -7.41 -7.84
C GLU A 74 -7.59 -5.97 -8.19
N ALA A 75 -8.63 -5.45 -7.53
CA ALA A 75 -9.17 -4.13 -7.83
C ALA A 75 -8.15 -3.03 -7.59
N HIS A 76 -7.38 -3.12 -6.49
CA HIS A 76 -6.32 -2.17 -6.17
C HIS A 76 -4.95 -2.62 -6.68
N GLY A 77 -4.91 -3.58 -7.60
CA GLY A 77 -3.67 -4.13 -8.15
C GLY A 77 -2.88 -4.96 -7.14
N SER A 78 -1.60 -5.19 -7.40
CA SER A 78 -0.74 -6.00 -6.53
C SER A 78 0.74 -5.61 -6.64
N PHE A 79 1.54 -6.07 -5.68
CA PHE A 79 2.99 -5.91 -5.70
C PHE A 79 3.70 -6.91 -6.65
N ALA A 80 2.96 -7.71 -7.41
CA ALA A 80 3.54 -8.74 -8.27
C ALA A 80 4.31 -8.17 -9.47
N THR A 81 3.89 -7.01 -9.97
CA THR A 81 4.48 -6.35 -11.14
C THR A 81 4.66 -4.85 -10.88
N GLN A 82 5.42 -4.19 -11.75
CA GLN A 82 5.69 -2.75 -11.69
C GLN A 82 5.76 -2.18 -13.09
N GLN A 83 5.42 -0.90 -13.24
CA GLN A 83 5.50 -0.20 -14.52
C GLN A 83 5.81 1.29 -14.35
N CYS A 84 6.25 1.92 -15.43
CA CYS A 84 6.39 3.37 -15.47
C CYS A 84 5.02 4.06 -15.44
N ILE A 85 4.85 5.09 -14.60
CA ILE A 85 3.59 5.83 -14.48
C ILE A 85 3.18 6.53 -15.79
N ASP A 86 4.17 7.04 -16.53
CA ASP A 86 3.95 7.87 -17.72
C ASP A 86 3.76 7.02 -18.99
N CYS A 87 4.63 6.03 -19.21
CA CYS A 87 4.65 5.25 -20.45
C CYS A 87 4.14 3.82 -20.30
N LYS A 88 3.73 3.40 -19.09
CA LYS A 88 3.18 2.06 -18.77
C LYS A 88 4.06 0.89 -19.21
N THR A 89 5.35 1.14 -19.46
CA THR A 89 6.30 0.07 -19.79
C THR A 89 6.56 -0.76 -18.53
N PRO A 90 6.37 -2.09 -18.59
CA PRO A 90 6.68 -2.98 -17.47
C PRO A 90 8.13 -2.87 -17.05
N PHE A 91 8.35 -3.04 -15.76
CA PHE A 91 9.65 -2.96 -15.15
C PHE A 91 9.95 -4.25 -14.38
N ASP A 92 11.23 -4.55 -14.21
CA ASP A 92 11.70 -5.80 -13.60
C ASP A 92 12.00 -5.56 -12.11
N ALA A 93 11.47 -6.41 -11.24
CA ALA A 93 11.46 -6.18 -9.79
C ALA A 93 12.89 -6.12 -9.23
N GLU A 94 13.78 -6.97 -9.74
CA GLU A 94 15.19 -7.01 -9.32
C GLU A 94 15.93 -5.71 -9.66
N LYS A 95 15.50 -5.03 -10.72
CA LYS A 95 16.16 -3.80 -11.18
C LYS A 95 15.69 -2.56 -10.42
N ILE A 96 14.60 -2.63 -9.65
CA ILE A 96 14.06 -1.47 -8.90
C ILE A 96 15.08 -0.99 -7.87
N LYS A 97 15.77 -1.91 -7.18
CA LYS A 97 16.77 -1.56 -6.15
C LYS A 97 17.89 -0.66 -6.72
N LYS A 98 18.24 -0.80 -8.00
CA LYS A 98 19.26 0.03 -8.69
C LYS A 98 18.67 1.21 -9.48
N ALA A 99 17.38 1.16 -9.84
CA ALA A 99 16.83 2.02 -10.90
C ALA A 99 16.07 3.27 -10.45
N VAL A 100 16.13 3.66 -9.17
CA VAL A 100 15.68 5.01 -8.74
C VAL A 100 16.45 6.12 -9.51
N CYS A 101 17.58 5.79 -10.16
CA CYS A 101 18.43 6.71 -10.93
C CYS A 101 18.75 6.31 -12.39
N GLU A 102 18.19 5.23 -12.96
CA GLU A 102 18.50 4.87 -14.36
C GLU A 102 17.66 5.66 -15.36
N ARG A 103 18.29 6.63 -16.04
CA ARG A 103 17.68 7.36 -17.16
C ARG A 103 17.32 6.40 -18.30
N ARG A 104 16.04 6.10 -18.47
CA ARG A 104 15.51 5.41 -19.66
C ARG A 104 14.83 6.40 -20.61
N ARG A 105 14.39 5.89 -21.77
CA ARG A 105 13.73 6.69 -22.84
C ARG A 105 12.59 7.57 -22.32
N CYS A 106 11.90 7.13 -21.27
CA CYS A 106 10.97 7.91 -20.47
C CYS A 106 11.62 8.26 -19.12
N LYS A 107 11.49 9.52 -18.67
CA LYS A 107 11.95 10.00 -17.35
C LYS A 107 10.90 9.81 -16.25
N GLY A 108 9.86 9.05 -16.54
CA GLY A 108 8.77 8.80 -15.61
C GLY A 108 9.18 7.88 -14.48
N LEU A 109 8.53 8.05 -13.32
CA LEU A 109 8.76 7.23 -12.14
C LEU A 109 8.22 5.81 -12.38
N VAL A 110 8.90 4.82 -11.83
CA VAL A 110 8.39 3.44 -11.79
C VAL A 110 7.72 3.25 -10.44
N LYS A 111 6.56 2.58 -10.44
CA LYS A 111 5.88 2.15 -9.22
C LYS A 111 5.39 0.71 -9.37
N PRO A 112 5.19 -0.02 -8.26
CA PRO A 112 4.44 -1.26 -8.27
C PRO A 112 3.04 -1.07 -8.86
N ASP A 113 2.47 -2.12 -9.43
CA ASP A 113 1.14 -2.13 -10.03
C ASP A 113 0.03 -2.17 -8.98
N ILE A 114 0.15 -1.29 -7.98
CA ILE A 114 -0.86 -0.99 -6.96
C ILE A 114 -1.55 0.32 -7.32
N VAL A 115 -2.85 0.42 -7.08
CA VAL A 115 -3.65 1.61 -7.34
C VAL A 115 -3.51 2.58 -6.16
N PHE A 116 -3.08 3.81 -6.44
CA PHE A 116 -3.06 4.87 -5.43
C PHE A 116 -4.35 5.69 -5.42
N PHE A 117 -4.61 6.37 -4.30
CA PHE A 117 -5.73 7.31 -4.22
C PHE A 117 -5.63 8.35 -5.34
N GLY A 118 -6.73 8.49 -6.09
CA GLY A 118 -6.82 9.36 -7.27
C GLY A 118 -6.45 8.70 -8.59
N GLU A 119 -5.94 7.46 -8.60
CA GLU A 119 -5.77 6.68 -9.82
C GLU A 119 -7.04 5.89 -10.18
N GLY A 120 -7.24 5.64 -11.47
CA GLY A 120 -8.30 4.74 -11.93
C GLY A 120 -7.98 3.28 -11.61
N LEU A 121 -9.01 2.48 -11.34
CA LEU A 121 -8.86 1.04 -11.19
C LEU A 121 -8.43 0.38 -12.53
N PRO A 122 -7.81 -0.81 -12.49
CA PRO A 122 -7.37 -1.51 -13.69
C PRO A 122 -8.55 -1.83 -14.62
N ASP A 123 -8.33 -1.81 -15.95
CA ASP A 123 -9.38 -2.15 -16.91
C ASP A 123 -9.98 -3.54 -16.68
N GLN A 124 -9.18 -4.48 -16.14
CA GLN A 124 -9.64 -5.81 -15.78
C GLN A 124 -10.79 -5.75 -14.75
N PHE A 125 -10.73 -4.84 -13.78
CA PHE A 125 -11.81 -4.61 -12.82
C PHE A 125 -13.09 -4.25 -13.56
N HIS A 126 -13.04 -3.20 -14.38
CA HIS A 126 -14.21 -2.70 -15.13
C HIS A 126 -14.81 -3.75 -16.07
N ARG A 127 -13.97 -4.53 -16.76
CA ARG A 127 -14.43 -5.62 -17.64
C ARG A 127 -15.08 -6.76 -16.86
N SER A 128 -14.66 -7.00 -15.63
CA SER A 128 -15.13 -8.12 -14.82
C SER A 128 -16.43 -7.81 -14.07
N ILE A 129 -16.80 -6.53 -13.91
CA ILE A 129 -18.09 -6.13 -13.30
C ILE A 129 -19.29 -6.87 -13.93
N ARG A 130 -19.25 -7.15 -15.24
CA ARG A 130 -20.32 -7.88 -15.93
C ARG A 130 -20.57 -9.28 -15.35
N ASN A 131 -19.54 -9.90 -14.75
CA ASN A 131 -19.62 -11.22 -14.12
C ASN A 131 -20.59 -11.23 -12.93
N LEU A 132 -20.85 -10.08 -12.30
CA LEU A 132 -21.80 -9.96 -11.19
C LEU A 132 -23.25 -10.19 -11.62
N ARG A 133 -23.57 -9.99 -12.91
CA ARG A 133 -24.93 -10.24 -13.44
C ARG A 133 -25.30 -11.71 -13.50
N GLU A 134 -24.30 -12.58 -13.47
CA GLU A 134 -24.45 -14.04 -13.51
C GLU A 134 -24.36 -14.64 -12.10
N ALA A 135 -24.19 -13.80 -11.07
CA ALA A 135 -24.12 -14.28 -9.69
C ALA A 135 -25.49 -14.73 -9.19
N ASP A 136 -25.51 -15.90 -8.58
CA ASP A 136 -26.62 -16.48 -7.83
C ASP A 136 -26.51 -16.24 -6.32
N LEU A 137 -25.32 -15.91 -5.83
CA LEU A 137 -25.04 -15.50 -4.46
C LEU A 137 -23.86 -14.52 -4.43
N LEU A 138 -23.99 -13.43 -3.66
CA LEU A 138 -22.88 -12.53 -3.36
C LEU A 138 -22.43 -12.72 -1.91
N ILE A 139 -21.17 -13.06 -1.69
CA ILE A 139 -20.58 -13.10 -0.34
C ILE A 139 -19.59 -11.93 -0.21
N VAL A 140 -19.83 -11.05 0.76
CA VAL A 140 -19.00 -9.89 1.08
C VAL A 140 -18.28 -10.16 2.40
N LEU A 141 -16.95 -10.20 2.36
CA LEU A 141 -16.10 -10.59 3.50
C LEU A 141 -15.19 -9.43 3.89
N GLY A 142 -15.19 -9.04 5.17
CA GLY A 142 -14.11 -8.25 5.78
C GLY A 142 -13.77 -6.92 5.10
N THR A 143 -14.78 -6.12 4.78
CA THR A 143 -14.59 -4.81 4.15
C THR A 143 -15.53 -3.78 4.75
N SER A 144 -15.12 -2.50 4.80
CA SER A 144 -15.98 -1.40 5.23
C SER A 144 -16.93 -0.88 4.14
N LEU A 145 -16.76 -1.31 2.88
CA LEU A 145 -17.50 -0.80 1.72
C LEU A 145 -17.50 0.74 1.62
N THR A 146 -16.38 1.40 1.95
CA THR A 146 -16.27 2.87 1.88
C THR A 146 -15.50 3.38 0.66
N VAL A 147 -14.73 2.51 0.00
CA VAL A 147 -13.85 2.90 -1.12
C VAL A 147 -14.55 2.66 -2.46
N HIS A 148 -14.85 3.74 -3.17
CA HIS A 148 -15.43 3.67 -4.51
C HIS A 148 -14.36 3.53 -5.59
N PRO A 149 -14.70 2.89 -6.73
CA PRO A 149 -16.01 2.32 -7.07
C PRO A 149 -16.23 0.88 -6.56
N PHE A 150 -15.32 0.29 -5.78
CA PHE A 150 -15.47 -1.08 -5.28
C PHE A 150 -16.71 -1.26 -4.39
N ALA A 151 -16.97 -0.32 -3.49
CA ALA A 151 -18.13 -0.34 -2.60
C ALA A 151 -19.46 -0.54 -3.36
N SER A 152 -19.56 -0.03 -4.59
CA SER A 152 -20.77 -0.10 -5.41
C SER A 152 -21.02 -1.47 -6.03
N LEU A 153 -20.07 -2.42 -5.95
CA LEU A 153 -20.26 -3.77 -6.53
C LEU A 153 -21.47 -4.50 -5.92
N VAL A 154 -21.78 -4.22 -4.65
CA VAL A 154 -22.90 -4.85 -3.94
C VAL A 154 -24.27 -4.50 -4.52
N ASP A 155 -24.36 -3.43 -5.30
CA ASP A 155 -25.58 -2.94 -5.95
C ASP A 155 -25.70 -3.42 -7.41
N LEU A 156 -24.66 -4.07 -7.94
CA LEU A 156 -24.59 -4.48 -9.35
C LEU A 156 -24.99 -5.93 -9.60
N VAL A 157 -25.24 -6.69 -8.54
CA VAL A 157 -25.82 -8.03 -8.62
C VAL A 157 -27.33 -7.95 -8.90
N PRO A 158 -27.94 -8.99 -9.49
CA PRO A 158 -29.40 -9.05 -9.70
C PRO A 158 -30.19 -8.79 -8.41
N ASN A 159 -31.42 -8.29 -8.54
CA ASN A 159 -32.25 -7.97 -7.37
C ASN A 159 -32.67 -9.21 -6.58
N ASP A 160 -32.77 -10.35 -7.26
CA ASP A 160 -33.10 -11.68 -6.75
C ASP A 160 -31.86 -12.47 -6.32
N CYS A 161 -30.65 -11.93 -6.50
CA CYS A 161 -29.42 -12.53 -5.98
C CYS A 161 -29.31 -12.21 -4.48
N PRO A 162 -29.34 -13.21 -3.58
CA PRO A 162 -29.09 -13.01 -2.16
C PRO A 162 -27.69 -12.46 -1.92
N ARG A 163 -27.53 -11.68 -0.85
CA ARG A 163 -26.24 -11.12 -0.46
C ARG A 163 -25.95 -11.46 0.99
N VAL A 164 -24.76 -11.95 1.25
CA VAL A 164 -24.29 -12.31 2.59
C VAL A 164 -23.15 -11.38 2.98
N LEU A 165 -23.29 -10.67 4.08
CA LEU A 165 -22.23 -9.88 4.69
C LEU A 165 -21.63 -10.66 5.86
N ILE A 166 -20.32 -10.88 5.83
CA ILE A 166 -19.54 -11.42 6.95
C ILE A 166 -18.49 -10.37 7.32
N ASN A 167 -18.77 -9.60 8.36
CA ASN A 167 -17.91 -8.49 8.77
C ASN A 167 -18.06 -8.22 10.27
N LEU A 168 -17.12 -7.48 10.87
CA LEU A 168 -17.25 -7.10 12.29
C LEU A 168 -18.44 -6.17 12.53
N ASP A 169 -18.61 -5.20 11.64
CA ASP A 169 -19.64 -4.17 11.71
C ASP A 169 -20.58 -4.26 10.50
N GLU A 170 -21.83 -3.84 10.69
CA GLU A 170 -22.75 -3.64 9.58
C GLU A 170 -22.29 -2.47 8.70
N VAL A 171 -22.22 -2.70 7.39
CA VAL A 171 -21.68 -1.75 6.41
C VAL A 171 -22.41 -1.87 5.08
N GLY A 172 -22.36 -0.81 4.27
CA GLY A 172 -23.10 -0.77 3.00
C GLY A 172 -24.62 -0.74 3.19
N ASP A 173 -25.37 -0.98 2.12
CA ASP A 173 -26.83 -0.99 2.14
C ASP A 173 -27.37 -2.42 1.96
N PHE A 174 -27.47 -3.16 3.07
CA PHE A 174 -27.99 -4.53 3.12
C PHE A 174 -29.42 -4.57 3.69
N ASN A 175 -30.35 -3.96 2.96
CA ASN A 175 -31.75 -3.78 3.35
C ASN A 175 -32.74 -4.62 2.54
N LYS A 176 -32.28 -5.55 1.70
CA LYS A 176 -33.13 -6.45 0.92
C LYS A 176 -33.64 -7.61 1.79
N PRO A 177 -34.82 -8.18 1.49
CA PRO A 177 -35.38 -9.30 2.26
C PRO A 177 -34.47 -10.53 2.36
N ASP A 178 -33.68 -10.78 1.32
CA ASP A 178 -32.79 -11.94 1.20
C ASP A 178 -31.33 -11.62 1.60
N ASP A 179 -31.08 -10.42 2.16
CA ASP A 179 -29.77 -10.09 2.71
C ASP A 179 -29.57 -10.79 4.06
N VAL A 180 -28.39 -11.38 4.26
CA VAL A 180 -28.02 -12.06 5.50
C VAL A 180 -26.75 -11.44 6.05
N LEU A 181 -26.78 -11.04 7.32
CA LEU A 181 -25.65 -10.40 7.99
C LEU A 181 -25.13 -11.30 9.11
N PHE A 182 -23.89 -11.75 8.98
CA PHE A 182 -23.14 -12.42 10.05
C PHE A 182 -22.10 -11.45 10.61
N LEU A 183 -22.36 -10.94 11.81
CA LEU A 183 -21.50 -9.96 12.46
C LEU A 183 -20.49 -10.64 13.40
N GLY A 184 -19.21 -10.52 13.08
CA GLY A 184 -18.13 -11.16 13.82
C GLY A 184 -16.85 -11.30 12.99
N LYS A 185 -15.88 -12.05 13.54
CA LYS A 185 -14.63 -12.32 12.81
C LYS A 185 -14.90 -13.26 11.64
N CYS A 186 -14.39 -12.92 10.46
CA CYS A 186 -14.59 -13.72 9.25
C CYS A 186 -14.16 -15.17 9.44
N ASP A 187 -12.99 -15.42 10.05
CA ASP A 187 -12.48 -16.77 10.24
C ASP A 187 -13.38 -17.64 11.14
N ASP A 188 -13.98 -17.05 12.17
CA ASP A 188 -14.86 -17.78 13.10
C ASP A 188 -16.17 -18.16 12.38
N ILE A 189 -16.79 -17.20 11.70
CA ILE A 189 -18.04 -17.42 10.96
C ILE A 189 -17.82 -18.39 9.80
N VAL A 190 -16.70 -18.29 9.08
CA VAL A 190 -16.34 -19.23 8.00
C VAL A 190 -16.18 -20.64 8.55
N ARG A 191 -15.59 -20.82 9.74
CA ARG A 191 -15.50 -22.14 10.38
C ARG A 191 -16.87 -22.70 10.73
N GLU A 192 -17.76 -21.87 11.28
CA GLU A 192 -19.15 -22.26 11.55
C GLU A 192 -19.90 -22.66 10.27
N LEU A 193 -19.77 -21.87 9.19
CA LEU A 193 -20.36 -22.18 7.89
C LEU A 193 -19.81 -23.49 7.31
N CYS A 194 -18.49 -23.68 7.33
CA CYS A 194 -17.88 -24.94 6.89
C CYS A 194 -18.34 -26.13 7.72
N LYS A 195 -18.61 -25.94 9.02
CA LYS A 195 -19.17 -27.00 9.85
C LYS A 195 -20.59 -27.39 9.43
N GLU A 196 -21.46 -26.41 9.16
CA GLU A 196 -22.82 -26.66 8.66
C GLU A 196 -22.84 -27.27 7.25
N LEU A 197 -21.81 -27.00 6.44
CA LEU A 197 -21.62 -27.58 5.11
C LEU A 197 -20.88 -28.93 5.13
N GLU A 198 -20.47 -29.42 6.30
CA GLU A 198 -19.65 -30.63 6.47
C GLU A 198 -18.26 -30.54 5.78
N TRP A 199 -17.70 -29.33 5.67
CA TRP A 199 -16.40 -29.01 5.04
C TRP A 199 -15.29 -28.68 6.06
N GLU A 200 -15.48 -28.94 7.35
CA GLU A 200 -14.51 -28.58 8.40
C GLU A 200 -13.13 -29.22 8.16
N GLU A 201 -13.10 -30.53 7.87
CA GLU A 201 -11.85 -31.25 7.57
C GLU A 201 -11.20 -30.76 6.26
N GLU A 202 -12.02 -30.44 5.24
CA GLU A 202 -11.52 -29.90 3.98
C GLU A 202 -10.89 -28.51 4.17
N LEU A 203 -11.51 -27.68 5.02
CA LEU A 203 -11.02 -26.34 5.34
C LEU A 203 -9.67 -26.41 6.06
N ASP A 204 -9.57 -27.26 7.08
CA ASP A 204 -8.32 -27.43 7.82
C ASP A 204 -7.23 -28.02 6.93
N ALA A 205 -7.54 -29.01 6.08
CA ALA A 205 -6.59 -29.56 5.13
C ALA A 205 -6.12 -28.52 4.08
N ALA A 206 -7.04 -27.70 3.54
CA ALA A 206 -6.70 -26.63 2.61
C ALA A 206 -5.85 -25.55 3.29
N TRP A 207 -6.21 -25.15 4.51
CA TRP A 207 -5.46 -24.16 5.27
C TRP A 207 -4.09 -24.66 5.69
N GLU A 208 -3.93 -25.94 6.04
CA GLU A 208 -2.64 -26.53 6.38
C GLU A 208 -1.68 -26.54 5.18
N LYS A 209 -2.16 -26.81 3.96
CA LYS A 209 -1.34 -26.69 2.74
C LYS A 209 -0.77 -25.28 2.53
N THR A 210 -1.43 -24.24 3.05
CA THR A 210 -0.90 -22.88 2.94
C THR A 210 0.37 -22.65 3.78
N LYS A 211 0.73 -23.54 4.71
CA LYS A 211 2.03 -23.47 5.40
C LYS A 211 3.21 -23.58 4.44
N GLU A 212 3.10 -24.43 3.43
CA GLU A 212 4.12 -24.58 2.38
C GLU A 212 4.31 -23.27 1.59
N SER A 213 3.24 -22.44 1.51
CA SER A 213 3.31 -21.13 0.86
C SER A 213 4.10 -20.08 1.65
N LEU A 214 4.34 -20.29 2.95
CA LEU A 214 5.27 -19.47 3.75
C LEU A 214 6.72 -19.85 3.43
N GLU A 215 7.03 -21.14 3.42
CA GLU A 215 8.38 -21.68 3.17
C GLU A 215 8.90 -21.33 1.77
N ALA A 216 8.00 -21.24 0.77
CA ALA A 216 8.34 -20.78 -0.56
C ALA A 216 8.68 -19.27 -0.63
N GLY A 217 8.16 -18.45 0.29
CA GLY A 217 8.46 -17.02 0.40
C GLY A 217 9.75 -16.71 1.15
N GLU A 218 10.28 -17.66 1.91
CA GLU A 218 11.56 -17.54 2.65
C GLU A 218 12.79 -17.92 1.82
N LYS A 219 12.63 -18.52 0.63
CA LYS A 219 13.74 -18.77 -0.29
C LYS A 219 14.18 -17.48 -0.99
N GLU A 220 14.92 -16.63 -0.29
CA GLU A 220 15.75 -15.62 -0.92
C GLU A 220 16.78 -16.29 -1.85
N PRO A 221 17.15 -15.69 -2.99
CA PRO A 221 18.45 -15.97 -3.58
C PRO A 221 19.50 -15.42 -2.60
N GLU A 222 20.38 -16.30 -2.10
CA GLU A 222 21.55 -15.91 -1.31
C GLU A 222 22.32 -14.82 -2.08
N LEU A 223 22.33 -13.59 -1.54
CA LEU A 223 23.25 -12.56 -1.99
C LEU A 223 24.64 -12.91 -1.45
N GLU A 224 25.57 -13.23 -2.35
CA GLU A 224 26.98 -13.03 -2.08
C GLU A 224 27.20 -11.52 -1.89
N THR A 225 27.24 -11.06 -0.64
CA THR A 225 27.70 -9.72 -0.30
C THR A 225 29.22 -9.71 -0.36
N GLU A 226 29.78 -9.10 -1.40
CA GLU A 226 31.11 -8.48 -1.29
C GLU A 226 31.10 -7.51 -0.10
N PRO A 227 32.16 -7.44 0.71
CA PRO A 227 32.14 -6.66 1.95
C PRO A 227 32.06 -5.16 1.64
N GLU A 228 30.89 -4.56 1.86
CA GLU A 228 30.74 -3.11 1.88
C GLU A 228 31.31 -2.57 3.19
N GLU A 229 32.24 -1.63 3.06
CA GLU A 229 32.89 -0.87 4.13
C GLU A 229 31.80 -0.23 5.03
N SER A 230 31.93 -0.41 6.34
CA SER A 230 30.89 -0.15 7.34
C SER A 230 30.34 1.28 7.30
N THR A 231 29.02 1.39 7.11
CA THR A 231 28.24 2.63 7.19
C THR A 231 28.34 3.36 8.53
N GLU A 232 28.86 2.70 9.57
CA GLU A 232 29.16 3.33 10.87
C GLU A 232 30.28 4.37 10.75
N ASP A 233 31.29 4.13 9.90
CA ASP A 233 32.42 5.04 9.71
C ASP A 233 32.04 6.32 8.96
N GLU A 234 31.08 6.23 8.03
CA GLU A 234 30.55 7.41 7.31
C GLU A 234 29.66 8.27 8.20
N VAL A 235 28.82 7.65 9.03
CA VAL A 235 27.97 8.38 9.98
C VAL A 235 28.84 9.10 11.03
N GLU A 236 29.90 8.46 11.51
CA GLU A 236 30.84 9.10 12.44
C GLU A 236 31.60 10.27 11.79
N LYS A 237 32.00 10.14 10.52
CA LYS A 237 32.62 11.23 9.73
C LYS A 237 31.70 12.43 9.53
N ILE A 238 30.42 12.18 9.24
CA ILE A 238 29.42 13.23 9.03
C ILE A 238 29.15 13.96 10.35
N THR A 239 29.08 13.22 11.46
CA THR A 239 28.87 13.79 12.80
C THR A 239 30.06 14.67 13.22
N LYS A 240 31.30 14.24 12.95
CA LYS A 240 32.52 15.02 13.21
C LYS A 240 32.62 16.30 12.39
N ASN A 241 32.16 16.28 11.14
CA ASN A 241 32.16 17.46 10.26
C ASN A 241 31.12 18.51 10.69
N LEU A 242 29.98 18.09 11.26
CA LEU A 242 28.97 18.97 11.84
C LEU A 242 29.47 19.67 13.11
N GLU A 243 30.22 18.97 13.97
CA GLU A 243 30.83 19.56 15.18
C GLU A 243 31.95 20.56 14.86
N GLN A 244 32.72 20.32 13.80
CA GLN A 244 33.72 21.29 13.32
C GLN A 244 33.10 22.53 12.69
N GLY A 245 31.93 22.40 12.05
CA GLY A 245 31.19 23.54 11.50
C GLY A 245 30.62 24.47 12.57
N LEU A 246 30.20 23.93 13.71
CA LEU A 246 29.67 24.70 14.85
C LEU A 246 30.76 25.44 15.64
N LYS A 247 32.00 24.94 15.67
CA LYS A 247 33.14 25.63 16.30
C LYS A 247 33.66 26.84 15.51
N VAL A 248 33.31 26.97 14.22
CA VAL A 248 33.71 28.11 13.39
C VAL A 248 32.75 29.30 13.54
N SER A 249 31.54 29.08 14.07
CA SER A 249 30.56 30.14 14.36
C SER A 249 30.85 30.93 15.63
N ASP A 250 31.48 30.32 16.64
CA ASP A 250 31.72 31.00 17.93
C ASP A 250 33.00 31.87 17.96
N GLU A 251 33.94 31.71 17.02
CA GLU A 251 35.16 32.55 16.96
C GLU A 251 35.00 33.84 16.11
N LYS A 252 33.85 34.06 15.46
CA LYS A 252 33.61 35.27 14.65
C LYS A 252 32.85 36.40 15.37
N ASP A 253 32.31 36.15 16.56
CA ASP A 253 31.61 37.20 17.33
C ASP A 253 32.48 37.95 18.35
N GLU A 254 33.71 37.50 18.65
CA GLU A 254 34.61 38.22 19.58
C GLU A 254 35.54 39.26 18.93
N LYS A 255 35.54 39.43 17.60
CA LYS A 255 36.42 40.41 16.91
C LYS A 255 35.74 41.67 16.38
N ARG A 256 34.47 41.93 16.73
CA ARG A 256 33.75 43.15 16.30
C ARG A 256 33.53 44.20 17.39
N SER A 257 34.00 43.99 18.62
CA SER A 257 33.85 44.92 19.76
C SER A 257 35.16 45.58 20.22
N SER A 258 35.96 46.15 19.32
CA SER A 258 36.97 47.14 19.72
C SER A 258 37.38 48.08 18.58
N SER A 259 36.54 49.10 18.29
CA SER A 259 36.97 50.45 17.88
C SER A 259 35.82 51.27 17.28
N LYS A 260 35.13 52.06 18.10
CA LYS A 260 35.23 53.54 18.06
C LYS A 260 34.16 54.17 18.96
N SER A 261 34.69 54.70 20.05
CA SER A 261 34.19 55.83 20.82
C SER A 261 33.81 57.04 19.96
N GLY A 262 32.78 57.79 20.37
CA GLY A 262 32.76 59.24 20.22
C GLY A 262 31.39 59.88 20.05
N GLN A 263 30.85 60.38 21.18
CA GLN A 263 30.04 61.62 21.34
C GLN A 263 28.70 61.73 20.58
N ALA A 264 27.63 62.34 21.10
CA ALA A 264 27.23 62.93 22.37
C ALA A 264 25.69 63.19 22.27
N SER A 265 25.02 63.37 23.42
CA SER A 265 23.80 64.17 23.71
C SER A 265 22.83 64.52 22.56
N ASP A 266 21.52 64.41 22.69
CA ASP A 266 20.72 65.05 23.74
C ASP A 266 19.28 64.49 23.81
N SER A 267 18.61 64.89 24.86
CA SER A 267 17.33 64.46 25.43
C SER A 267 16.09 64.96 24.64
N VAL A 268 14.93 64.33 24.89
CA VAL A 268 13.58 64.90 25.17
C VAL A 268 12.46 63.97 24.67
N GLU A 269 11.83 63.30 25.64
CA GLU A 269 10.41 63.03 25.92
C GLU A 269 9.31 62.81 24.85
N PRO A 270 8.21 62.13 25.26
CA PRO A 270 7.30 61.39 24.39
C PRO A 270 6.06 62.21 24.04
N ASP A 271 5.33 61.77 23.01
CA ASP A 271 3.90 62.05 23.01
C ASP A 271 3.06 60.94 22.38
N SER A 272 1.82 60.99 22.78
CA SER A 272 0.81 59.96 22.88
C SER A 272 -0.23 60.07 21.75
N VAL A 273 -1.23 59.17 21.78
CA VAL A 273 -2.64 59.40 21.38
C VAL A 273 -3.14 58.83 20.03
N GLU A 274 -4.11 57.90 20.19
CA GLU A 274 -5.39 57.60 19.48
C GLU A 274 -5.40 57.26 17.97
N GLU A 275 -5.97 56.11 17.58
CA GLU A 275 -7.41 55.84 17.32
C GLU A 275 -8.00 56.72 16.21
N ASP A 276 -8.14 56.12 15.02
CA ASP A 276 -9.42 55.90 14.33
C ASP A 276 -9.21 54.90 13.16
#